data_AF-A0A921ZGT7-F1
#
_entry.id   AF-A0A921ZGT7-F1
#
_cell.length_a   1.000
_cell.length_b   1.000
_cell.length_c   1.000
_cell.angle_alpha   90.00
_cell.angle_beta   90.00
_cell.angle_gamma   90.00
#
_symmetry.space_group_name_H-M   'P 1'
#
loop_
_entity.id
_entity.type
_entity.pdbx_description
1 polymer ?
#
loop_
_entity_poly.entity_id
_entity_poly.type
_entity_poly.pdbx_seq_one_letter_code
_entity_poly.pdbx_strand_id
1 'polypeptide(L)'
;MDSENAVHTGYFNDGIRRIDIVLVLVDDGDPKTDEIKTTYFLNILKVGLEVEVENGVMKSHAQYIFVKVHAPDSVLQLYGDVFNIRKHFKATTWSLLMPATCT
;
A
#
# COMPACT_ATOMS: atom_id res chain seq x y z
N MET A 1 -11.97 -2.23 29.49
CA MET A 1 -10.70 -2.04 28.76
C MET A 1 -11.12 -1.41 27.47
N ASP A 2 -11.13 -0.09 27.53
CA ASP A 2 -12.10 0.70 26.82
C ASP A 2 -11.50 1.10 25.47
N SER A 3 -12.33 1.01 24.43
CA SER A 3 -12.01 1.26 23.03
C SER A 3 -11.84 2.75 22.75
N GLU A 4 -10.98 3.42 23.51
CA GLU A 4 -10.78 4.85 23.40
C GLU A 4 -9.44 5.13 22.70
N ASN A 5 -9.57 5.70 21.49
CA ASN A 5 -8.51 6.16 20.60
C ASN A 5 -7.95 5.15 19.58
N ALA A 6 -8.80 4.35 18.94
CA ALA A 6 -8.45 3.80 17.62
C ALA A 6 -8.35 4.95 16.60
N VAL A 7 -7.16 5.54 16.47
CA VAL A 7 -6.88 6.50 15.40
C VAL A 7 -7.14 5.79 14.08
N HIS A 8 -8.24 6.12 13.41
CA HIS A 8 -8.54 5.60 12.08
C HIS A 8 -7.60 6.26 11.07
N THR A 9 -6.42 5.67 10.92
CA THR A 9 -5.46 6.14 9.93
C THR A 9 -5.73 5.44 8.61
N GLY A 10 -6.10 6.19 7.56
CA GLY A 10 -6.01 5.73 6.17
C GLY A 10 -4.55 5.62 5.69
N TYR A 11 -3.63 5.37 6.62
CA TYR A 11 -2.18 5.44 6.48
C TYR A 11 -1.53 4.24 7.16
N PHE A 12 -0.32 3.94 6.72
CA PHE A 12 0.62 3.03 7.37
C PHE A 12 0.97 3.53 8.77
N ASN A 13 1.68 2.71 9.57
CA ASN A 13 2.01 3.06 10.96
C ASN A 13 2.95 4.27 11.08
N ASP A 14 3.62 4.66 9.98
CA ASP A 14 4.40 5.89 9.91
C ASP A 14 3.55 7.17 9.75
N GLY A 15 2.26 7.06 9.41
CA GLY A 15 1.37 8.18 9.16
C GLY A 15 1.66 8.98 7.89
N ILE A 16 2.60 8.53 7.04
CA ILE A 16 3.03 9.22 5.82
C ILE A 16 2.40 8.58 4.59
N ARG A 17 2.49 7.26 4.49
CA ARG A 17 2.06 6.52 3.29
C ARG A 17 0.59 6.16 3.40
N ARG A 18 -0.19 6.45 2.35
CA ARG A 18 -1.62 6.13 2.31
C ARG A 18 -1.84 4.66 1.95
N ILE A 19 -2.86 4.08 2.55
CA ILE A 19 -3.27 2.70 2.22
C ILE A 19 -4.12 2.77 0.95
N ASP A 20 -3.63 2.16 -0.13
CA ASP A 20 -4.37 2.05 -1.40
C ASP A 20 -5.23 0.78 -1.42
N ILE A 21 -4.69 -0.34 -0.92
CA ILE A 21 -5.37 -1.64 -0.83
C ILE A 21 -5.05 -2.31 0.50
N VAL A 22 -6.01 -3.06 1.04
CA VAL A 22 -5.80 -3.99 2.16
C VAL A 22 -6.05 -5.40 1.69
N LEU A 23 -5.06 -6.28 1.85
CA LEU A 23 -5.19 -7.72 1.64
C LEU A 23 -5.48 -8.38 2.99
N VAL A 24 -6.42 -9.32 3.00
CA VAL A 24 -6.73 -10.14 4.18
C VAL A 24 -6.41 -11.59 3.82
N LEU A 25 -5.45 -12.16 4.54
CA LEU A 25 -5.05 -13.55 4.39
C LEU A 25 -5.48 -14.34 5.61
N VAL A 26 -5.76 -15.63 5.42
CA VAL A 26 -5.93 -16.58 6.50
C VAL A 26 -4.60 -17.26 6.75
N ASP A 27 -4.18 -17.32 8.01
CA ASP A 27 -3.12 -18.22 8.46
C ASP A 27 -3.73 -19.59 8.73
N ASP A 28 -3.65 -20.47 7.72
CA ASP A 28 -4.16 -21.83 7.73
C ASP A 28 -3.09 -22.86 8.17
N GLY A 29 -1.84 -22.43 8.35
CA GLY A 29 -0.70 -23.30 8.68
C GLY A 29 -0.35 -24.32 7.59
N ASP A 30 -0.90 -24.20 6.38
CA ASP A 30 -0.56 -25.07 5.25
C ASP A 30 0.70 -24.54 4.54
N PRO A 31 1.82 -25.29 4.56
CA PRO A 31 3.08 -24.84 3.98
C PRO A 31 2.98 -24.58 2.47
N LYS A 32 2.06 -25.24 1.75
CA LYS A 32 1.84 -24.95 0.33
C LYS A 32 1.21 -23.59 0.11
N THR A 33 0.21 -23.25 0.94
CA THR A 33 -0.43 -21.93 0.88
C THR A 33 0.59 -20.84 1.24
N ASP A 34 1.48 -21.12 2.19
CA ASP A 34 2.51 -20.15 2.62
C ASP A 34 3.57 -19.87 1.55
N GLU A 35 3.99 -20.87 0.78
CA GLU A 35 4.89 -20.66 -0.36
C GLU A 35 4.25 -19.78 -1.45
N ILE A 36 2.96 -20.00 -1.72
CA ILE A 36 2.18 -19.19 -2.68
C ILE A 36 2.04 -17.76 -2.17
N LYS A 37 1.67 -17.56 -0.90
CA LYS A 37 1.58 -16.24 -0.24
C LYS A 37 2.93 -15.51 -0.34
N THR A 38 4.02 -16.20 -0.01
CA THR A 38 5.39 -15.64 -0.05
C THR A 38 5.76 -15.20 -1.46
N THR A 39 5.53 -16.05 -2.46
CA THR A 39 5.80 -15.73 -3.86
C THR A 39 5.00 -14.52 -4.34
N TYR A 40 3.72 -14.44 -3.94
CA TYR A 40 2.86 -13.32 -4.26
C TYR A 40 3.39 -12.01 -3.67
N PHE A 41 3.80 -11.99 -2.40
CA PHE A 41 4.38 -10.80 -1.77
C PHE A 41 5.72 -10.39 -2.38
N LEU A 42 6.58 -11.35 -2.71
CA LEU A 42 7.82 -11.06 -3.42
C LEU A 42 7.56 -10.39 -4.77
N ASN A 43 6.50 -10.79 -5.47
CA ASN A 43 6.12 -10.16 -6.73
C ASN A 43 5.58 -8.74 -6.52
N ILE A 44 4.78 -8.49 -5.48
CA ILE A 44 4.34 -7.14 -5.11
C ILE A 44 5.54 -6.22 -4.88
N LEU A 45 6.52 -6.68 -4.09
CA LEU A 45 7.74 -5.93 -3.82
C LEU A 45 8.58 -5.70 -5.09
N LYS A 46 8.68 -6.69 -5.98
CA LYS A 46 9.38 -6.57 -7.26
C LYS A 46 8.76 -5.53 -8.20
N VAL A 47 7.44 -5.35 -8.16
CA VAL A 47 6.75 -4.30 -8.92
C VAL A 47 7.06 -2.89 -8.37
N GLY A 48 7.59 -2.80 -7.15
CA GLY A 48 7.89 -1.55 -6.47
C GLY A 48 6.75 -1.03 -5.60
N LEU A 49 5.76 -1.89 -5.30
CA LEU A 49 4.74 -1.58 -4.30
C LEU A 49 5.31 -1.79 -2.89
N GLU A 50 4.78 -1.03 -1.94
CA GLU A 50 5.20 -1.09 -0.54
C GLU A 50 4.14 -1.77 0.30
N VAL A 51 4.57 -2.59 1.26
CA VAL A 51 3.66 -3.38 2.10
C VAL A 51 4.00 -3.26 3.58
N GLU A 52 2.97 -3.33 4.43
CA GLU A 52 3.07 -3.42 5.88
C GLU A 52 2.14 -4.52 6.37
N VAL A 53 2.66 -5.45 7.17
CA VAL A 53 1.94 -6.64 7.65
C VAL A 53 1.55 -6.45 9.11
N GLU A 54 0.29 -6.73 9.43
CA GLU A 54 -0.26 -6.68 10.77
C GLU A 54 -1.12 -7.91 11.07
N ASN A 55 -1.07 -8.37 12.31
CA ASN A 55 -1.93 -9.46 12.78
C ASN A 55 -3.26 -8.91 13.30
N GLY A 56 -4.33 -9.68 13.15
CA GLY A 56 -5.62 -9.33 13.72
C GLY A 56 -5.54 -9.16 15.24
N VAL A 57 -5.88 -7.97 15.72
CA VAL A 57 -5.80 -7.63 17.16
C VAL A 57 -7.00 -8.17 17.95
N MET A 58 -8.14 -8.35 17.28
CA MET A 58 -9.33 -8.93 17.91
C MET A 58 -9.22 -10.46 17.99
N LYS A 59 -9.73 -11.05 19.07
CA LYS A 59 -9.74 -12.53 19.23
C LYS A 59 -10.44 -13.25 18.08
N SER A 60 -11.51 -12.67 17.53
CA SER A 60 -12.22 -13.19 16.35
C SER A 60 -11.41 -13.13 15.06
N HIS A 61 -10.32 -12.36 15.05
CA HIS A 61 -9.48 -12.14 13.88
C HIS A 61 -8.06 -12.66 14.05
N ALA A 62 -7.77 -13.44 15.09
CA ALA A 62 -6.44 -13.97 15.37
C ALA A 62 -5.88 -14.86 14.23
N GLN A 63 -6.77 -15.44 13.40
CA GLN A 63 -6.41 -16.25 12.24
C GLN A 63 -6.15 -15.44 10.97
N TYR A 64 -6.35 -14.11 10.99
CA TYR A 64 -6.18 -13.26 9.82
C TYR A 64 -4.93 -12.41 9.91
N ILE A 65 -4.23 -12.32 8.78
CA ILE A 65 -3.11 -11.42 8.56
C ILE A 65 -3.61 -10.33 7.62
N PHE A 66 -3.47 -9.09 8.05
CA PHE A 66 -3.81 -7.90 7.28
C PHE A 66 -2.54 -7.34 6.65
N VAL A 67 -2.56 -7.12 5.34
CA VAL A 67 -1.44 -6.50 4.63
C VAL A 67 -1.90 -5.22 3.98
N LYS A 68 -1.39 -4.10 4.48
CA LYS A 68 -1.59 -2.78 3.90
C LYS A 68 -0.65 -2.65 2.71
N VAL A 69 -1.16 -2.16 1.59
CA VAL A 69 -0.40 -1.96 0.35
C VAL A 69 -0.48 -0.48 -0.03
N HIS A 70 0.68 0.10 -0.34
CA HIS A 70 0.84 1.45 -0.85
C HIS A 70 1.49 1.40 -2.24
N ALA A 71 0.96 2.20 -3.16
CA ALA A 71 1.54 2.41 -4.48
C ALA A 71 2.28 3.75 -4.53
N PRO A 72 3.63 3.74 -4.60
CA PRO A 72 4.40 4.96 -4.78
C PRO A 72 4.02 5.69 -6.07
N ASP A 73 4.13 7.02 -6.06
CA ASP A 73 3.78 7.87 -7.20
C ASP A 73 4.54 7.48 -8.49
N SER A 74 5.77 6.99 -8.37
CA SER A 74 6.57 6.51 -9.51
C SER A 74 5.93 5.30 -10.20
N VAL A 75 5.39 4.37 -9.41
CA VAL A 75 4.68 3.19 -9.89
C VAL A 75 3.35 3.60 -10.51
N LEU A 76 2.59 4.49 -9.85
CA LEU A 76 1.33 5.00 -10.38
C LEU A 76 1.49 5.76 -11.71
N GLN A 77 2.57 6.53 -11.87
CA GLN A 77 2.89 7.21 -13.12
C GLN A 77 3.19 6.22 -14.25
N LEU A 78 4.07 5.24 -14.00
CA LEU A 78 4.41 4.20 -14.98
C LEU A 78 3.17 3.47 -15.47
N TYR A 79 2.30 3.04 -14.54
CA TYR A 79 1.07 2.34 -14.92
C TYR A 79 0.03 3.28 -15.53
N GLY A 80 -0.02 4.56 -15.12
CA GLY A 80 -0.87 5.57 -15.74
C GLY A 80 -0.58 5.75 -17.23
N ASP A 81 0.70 5.76 -17.60
CA ASP A 81 1.15 5.84 -18.99
C ASP A 81 0.77 4.58 -19.77
N VAL A 82 0.99 3.39 -19.20
CA VAL A 82 0.64 2.10 -19.81
C VAL A 82 -0.87 1.95 -20.01
N PHE A 83 -1.68 2.38 -19.04
CA PHE A 83 -3.14 2.32 -19.09
C PHE A 83 -3.77 3.51 -19.81
N ASN A 84 -2.96 4.44 -20.33
CA ASN A 84 -3.39 5.64 -21.03
C ASN A 84 -4.42 6.49 -20.25
N ILE A 85 -4.25 6.54 -18.92
CA ILE A 85 -5.13 7.28 -18.00
C ILE A 85 -4.79 8.77 -18.09
N ARG A 86 -5.77 9.61 -18.46
CA ARG A 86 -5.59 11.06 -18.52
C ARG A 86 -5.93 11.72 -17.20
N LYS A 87 -4.97 12.41 -16.58
CA LYS A 87 -5.23 13.24 -15.40
C LYS A 87 -5.91 14.54 -15.84
N HIS A 88 -7.20 14.70 -15.53
CA HIS A 88 -7.97 15.89 -15.87
C HIS A 88 -7.79 17.07 -14.89
N PHE A 89 -6.90 16.95 -13.91
CA PHE A 89 -6.64 18.01 -12.95
C PHE A 89 -5.65 19.03 -13.52
N LYS A 90 -5.93 20.31 -13.24
CA LYS A 90 -5.04 21.42 -13.58
C LYS A 90 -3.71 21.21 -12.84
N ALA A 91 -2.58 21.29 -13.54
CA ALA A 91 -1.27 21.28 -12.90
C ALA A 91 -1.23 22.45 -11.89
N THR A 92 -0.93 22.14 -10.63
CA THR A 92 -0.74 23.18 -9.61
C THR A 92 0.34 24.13 -10.10
N THR A 93 0.07 25.43 -10.03
CA THR A 93 0.88 26.55 -10.53
C THR A 93 2.35 26.54 -10.08
N TRP A 94 2.71 25.74 -9.07
CA TRP A 94 4.08 25.59 -8.57
C TRP A 94 5.10 25.13 -9.64
N SER A 95 4.66 24.37 -10.65
CA SER A 95 5.50 23.95 -11.78
C SER A 95 5.98 25.11 -12.68
N LEU A 96 5.35 26.29 -12.57
CA LEU A 96 5.78 27.51 -13.30
C LEU A 96 6.76 28.37 -12.49
N LEU A 97 6.99 28.07 -11.21
CA LEU A 97 7.80 28.90 -10.30
C LEU A 97 9.17 28.28 -9.94
N MET A 98 9.44 27.04 -10.33
CA MET A 98 10.75 26.42 -10.13
C MET A 98 11.46 26.34 -11.49
N PRO A 99 12.55 27.09 -11.72
CA PRO A 99 13.34 26.91 -12.93
C PRO A 99 13.91 25.49 -12.92
N ALA A 100 13.81 24.80 -14.05
CA ALA A 100 14.45 23.51 -14.24
C ALA A 100 15.96 23.66 -13.99
N THR A 101 16.45 23.25 -12.83
CA THR A 101 17.89 23.10 -12.63
C THR A 101 18.31 21.80 -13.29
N CYS A 102 18.63 21.91 -14.56
CA CYS A 102 19.35 20.89 -15.30
C CYS A 102 20.85 21.14 -15.07
N THR A 103 21.50 20.26 -14.32
CA THR A 103 22.95 20.00 -14.34
C THR A 103 23.19 18.59 -13.86
#